data_AF-A0A8S3I3V6-F1
#
_entry.id   AF-A0A8S3I3V6-F1
#
_cell.length_a   1.000
_cell.length_b   1.000
_cell.length_c   1.000
_cell.angle_alpha   90.00
_cell.angle_beta   90.00
_cell.angle_gamma   90.00
#
_symmetry.space_group_name_H-M   'P 1'
#
loop_
_entity.id
_entity.type
_entity.pdbx_description
1 polymer ?
#
loop_
_entity_poly.entity_id
_entity_poly.type
_entity_poly.pdbx_seq_one_letter_code
_entity_poly.pdbx_strand_id
1 'polypeptide(L)'
;MFQSTSKNVQIPFTYSVKFVKNNDIRWASRWDYILKSLPQTRIQWFSILNSLVIVLFLSGMVAMILLRTLHKDIARYNQMVDADDAQEEFGWKLVHGDVFRPPHKGMLLAVLIGNGAQIAIMSLITLIFACFGFLSPASRGALMTCAIVCYVLLGTPAGYTSARLYKSNKFYPNEIYLVDYFTVFGGERWKKN
;
A
#
# COMPACT_ATOMS: atom_id res chain seq x y z
N MET A 1 43.23 44.58 -16.47
CA MET A 1 43.22 43.73 -15.25
C MET A 1 42.16 44.29 -14.32
N PHE A 2 40.94 43.73 -14.31
CA PHE A 2 39.85 44.22 -13.45
C PHE A 2 39.70 43.30 -12.25
N GLN A 3 40.05 43.82 -11.06
CA GLN A 3 39.94 43.11 -9.79
C GLN A 3 38.46 43.10 -9.36
N SER A 4 37.84 41.91 -9.33
CA SER A 4 36.51 41.72 -8.76
C SER A 4 36.61 41.76 -7.24
N THR A 5 36.18 42.86 -6.62
CA THR A 5 36.08 42.95 -5.17
C THR A 5 34.78 42.28 -4.75
N SER A 6 34.87 41.09 -4.17
CA SER A 6 33.72 40.35 -3.63
C SER A 6 33.20 41.04 -2.38
N LYS A 7 32.39 42.10 -2.55
CA LYS A 7 31.57 42.67 -1.49
C LYS A 7 30.23 41.95 -1.50
N ASN A 8 29.85 41.38 -0.36
CA ASN A 8 28.55 40.74 -0.17
C ASN A 8 27.47 41.83 -0.18
N VAL A 9 26.91 42.12 -1.36
CA VAL A 9 25.85 43.12 -1.54
C VAL A 9 24.55 42.49 -1.06
N GLN A 10 24.08 42.88 0.12
CA GLN A 10 22.75 42.53 0.59
C GLN A 10 21.73 43.39 -0.16
N ILE A 11 21.02 42.80 -1.11
CA ILE A 11 19.93 43.45 -1.84
C ILE A 11 18.64 43.20 -1.06
N PRO A 12 18.05 44.22 -0.39
CA PRO A 12 16.76 44.05 0.27
C PRO A 12 15.67 43.89 -0.79
N PHE A 13 15.05 42.72 -0.84
CA PHE A 13 13.89 42.47 -1.71
C PHE A 13 12.63 42.94 -0.99
N THR A 14 11.88 43.85 -1.61
CA THR A 14 10.51 44.18 -1.17
C THR A 14 9.58 43.90 -2.34
N TYR A 15 8.53 43.12 -2.09
CA TYR A 15 7.49 42.86 -3.07
C TYR A 15 6.21 43.60 -2.65
N SER A 16 5.48 44.12 -3.63
CA SER A 16 4.15 44.68 -3.45
C SER A 16 3.18 43.91 -4.31
N VAL A 17 2.04 43.51 -3.73
CA VAL A 17 1.01 42.73 -4.41
C VAL A 17 -0.19 43.62 -4.66
N LYS A 18 -0.52 43.86 -5.92
CA LYS A 18 -1.77 44.54 -6.32
C LYS A 18 -2.74 43.50 -6.87
N PHE A 19 -3.81 43.25 -6.12
CA PHE A 19 -4.86 42.34 -6.56
C PHE A 19 -5.78 43.06 -7.56
N VAL A 20 -5.79 42.60 -8.81
CA VAL A 20 -6.71 43.07 -9.86
C VAL A 20 -7.71 41.96 -10.15
N LYS A 21 -9.01 42.27 -10.03
CA LYS A 21 -10.08 41.31 -10.32
C LYS A 21 -10.22 41.15 -11.84
N ASN A 22 -9.92 39.96 -12.34
CA ASN A 22 -10.20 39.56 -13.73
C ASN A 22 -11.44 38.63 -13.73
N ASN A 23 -12.48 39.01 -14.48
CA ASN A 23 -13.74 38.26 -14.63
C ASN A 23 -13.79 37.40 -15.91
N ASP A 24 -12.84 37.54 -16.82
CA ASP A 24 -12.82 36.84 -18.11
C ASP A 24 -12.40 35.37 -17.95
N ILE A 25 -11.63 35.08 -16.89
CA ILE A 25 -11.13 33.74 -16.58
C ILE A 25 -12.03 33.08 -15.53
N ARG A 26 -12.74 32.03 -15.93
CA ARG A 26 -13.48 31.17 -15.00
C ARG A 26 -12.52 30.59 -13.96
N TRP A 27 -12.99 30.44 -12.72
CA TRP A 27 -12.13 29.96 -11.64
C TRP A 27 -11.41 28.64 -11.97
N ALA A 28 -12.13 27.70 -12.59
CA ALA A 28 -11.65 26.38 -12.95
C ALA A 28 -10.42 26.40 -13.89
N SER A 29 -10.37 27.34 -14.84
CA SER A 29 -9.29 27.44 -15.84
C SER A 29 -8.10 28.30 -15.38
N ARG A 30 -8.10 28.81 -14.14
CA ARG A 30 -7.00 29.64 -13.62
C ARG A 30 -5.68 28.89 -13.51
N TRP A 31 -5.71 27.58 -13.40
CA TRP A 31 -4.49 26.76 -13.31
C TRP A 31 -3.96 26.35 -14.68
N ASP A 32 -4.75 26.52 -15.75
CA ASP A 32 -4.36 26.10 -17.10
C ASP A 32 -3.12 26.82 -17.60
N TYR A 33 -2.95 28.11 -17.25
CA TYR A 33 -1.73 28.82 -17.62
C TYR A 33 -0.52 28.22 -16.92
N ILE A 34 -0.59 27.86 -15.63
CA ILE A 34 0.51 27.23 -14.89
C ILE A 34 0.81 25.87 -15.52
N LEU A 35 -0.22 25.04 -15.72
CA LEU A 35 -0.10 23.71 -16.31
C LEU A 35 0.47 23.73 -17.74
N LYS A 36 0.14 24.76 -18.52
CA LYS A 36 0.65 24.96 -19.88
C LYS A 36 2.03 25.64 -19.91
N SER A 37 2.39 26.32 -18.81
CA SER A 37 3.71 26.93 -18.56
C SER A 37 4.72 25.94 -17.99
N LEU A 38 4.27 24.78 -17.49
CA LEU A 38 5.18 23.66 -17.35
C LEU A 38 5.73 23.41 -18.76
N PRO A 39 7.06 23.54 -18.98
CA PRO A 39 7.64 23.25 -20.27
C PRO A 39 7.14 21.86 -20.65
N GLN A 40 6.51 21.72 -21.82
CA GLN A 40 5.99 20.44 -22.32
C GLN A 40 6.97 19.38 -21.90
N THR A 41 6.61 18.63 -20.86
CA THR A 41 7.49 17.63 -20.28
C THR A 41 7.52 16.57 -21.35
N ARG A 42 8.48 16.70 -22.27
CA ARG A 42 9.05 15.59 -23.01
C ARG A 42 9.33 14.62 -21.90
N ILE A 43 8.38 13.68 -21.74
CA ILE A 43 8.32 12.75 -20.62
C ILE A 43 9.76 12.32 -20.41
N GLN A 44 10.24 12.41 -19.17
CA GLN A 44 11.62 12.06 -18.83
C GLN A 44 11.78 10.54 -18.96
N TRP A 45 11.54 10.01 -20.15
CA TRP A 45 11.65 8.61 -20.54
C TRP A 45 13.05 8.10 -20.20
N PHE A 46 14.05 8.98 -20.15
CA PHE A 46 15.37 8.69 -19.62
C PHE A 46 15.35 8.27 -18.14
N SER A 47 14.64 8.97 -17.26
CA SER A 47 14.47 8.61 -15.85
C SER A 47 13.64 7.33 -15.69
N ILE A 48 12.62 7.14 -16.55
CA ILE A 48 11.79 5.92 -16.55
C ILE A 48 12.64 4.71 -16.95
N LEU A 49 13.39 4.81 -18.05
CA LEU A 49 14.30 3.77 -18.53
C LEU A 49 15.39 3.48 -17.49
N ASN A 50 15.99 4.51 -16.89
CA ASN A 50 16.99 4.35 -15.83
C ASN A 50 16.44 3.56 -14.64
N SER A 51 15.22 3.90 -14.19
CA SER A 51 14.56 3.16 -13.10
C SER A 51 14.22 1.72 -13.49
N LEU A 52 13.78 1.48 -14.73
CA LEU A 52 13.46 0.16 -15.27
C LEU A 52 14.70 -0.75 -15.32
N VAL A 53 15.85 -0.22 -15.76
CA VAL A 53 17.11 -0.97 -15.78
C VAL A 53 17.54 -1.40 -14.38
N ILE A 54 17.44 -0.49 -13.39
CA ILE A 54 17.78 -0.80 -11.99
C ILE A 54 16.85 -1.89 -11.45
N VAL A 55 15.55 -1.80 -11.71
CA VAL A 55 14.56 -2.79 -11.23
C VAL A 55 14.81 -4.17 -11.85
N LEU A 56 15.07 -4.25 -13.16
CA LEU A 56 15.40 -5.52 -13.82
C LEU A 56 16.69 -6.12 -13.26
N PHE A 57 17.71 -5.30 -13.03
CA PHE A 57 18.98 -5.76 -12.47
C PHE A 57 18.83 -6.30 -11.04
N LEU A 58 18.12 -5.56 -10.17
CA LEU A 58 17.84 -5.98 -8.80
C LEU A 58 16.99 -7.26 -8.78
N SER A 59 15.96 -7.34 -9.62
CA SER A 59 15.13 -8.55 -9.76
C SER A 59 15.96 -9.75 -10.22
N GLY A 60 16.84 -9.57 -11.22
CA GLY A 60 17.75 -10.61 -11.69
C GLY A 60 18.74 -11.08 -10.62
N MET A 61 19.30 -10.17 -9.83
CA MET A 61 20.18 -10.51 -8.72
C MET A 61 19.45 -11.33 -7.65
N VAL A 62 18.24 -10.89 -7.25
CA VAL A 62 17.40 -11.62 -6.29
C VAL A 62 17.02 -13.01 -6.85
N ALA A 63 16.63 -13.08 -8.12
CA ALA A 63 16.31 -14.34 -8.79
C ALA A 63 17.53 -15.29 -8.85
N MET A 64 18.74 -14.78 -9.12
CA MET A 64 19.96 -15.60 -9.07
C MET A 64 20.25 -16.12 -7.67
N ILE A 65 20.09 -15.29 -6.63
CA ILE A 65 20.25 -15.73 -5.23
C ILE A 65 19.21 -16.82 -4.92
N LEU A 66 17.94 -16.59 -5.25
CA LEU A 66 16.85 -17.53 -5.01
C LEU A 66 17.05 -18.85 -5.76
N LEU A 67 17.43 -18.81 -7.04
CA LEU A 67 17.73 -20.00 -7.82
C LEU A 67 18.94 -20.72 -7.23
N ARG A 68 19.98 -20.01 -6.78
CA ARG A 68 21.15 -20.64 -6.17
C ARG A 68 20.79 -21.32 -4.85
N THR A 69 19.98 -20.70 -4.00
CA THR A 69 19.48 -21.32 -2.77
C THR A 69 18.58 -22.51 -3.09
N LEU A 70 17.66 -22.36 -4.05
CA LEU A 70 16.72 -23.42 -4.43
C LEU A 70 17.42 -24.63 -5.06
N HIS A 71 18.38 -24.44 -5.96
CA HIS A 71 19.15 -25.56 -6.52
C HIS A 71 19.95 -26.29 -5.43
N LYS A 72 20.55 -25.54 -4.50
CA LYS A 72 21.28 -26.11 -3.36
C LYS A 72 20.33 -26.85 -2.41
N ASP A 73 19.16 -26.30 -2.16
CA ASP A 73 18.15 -26.90 -1.28
C ASP A 73 17.55 -28.14 -1.94
N ILE A 74 17.21 -28.14 -3.23
CA ILE A 74 16.75 -29.35 -3.94
C ILE A 74 17.81 -30.44 -3.95
N ALA A 75 19.08 -30.11 -4.20
CA ALA A 75 20.16 -31.09 -4.14
C ALA A 75 20.31 -31.68 -2.74
N ARG A 76 20.13 -30.86 -1.69
CA ARG A 76 20.13 -31.29 -0.29
C ARG A 76 18.90 -32.13 0.04
N TYR A 77 17.71 -31.77 -0.43
CA TYR A 77 16.47 -32.54 -0.26
C TYR A 77 16.60 -33.92 -0.92
N ASN A 78 17.13 -34.01 -2.14
CA ASN A 78 17.35 -35.30 -2.80
C ASN A 78 18.36 -36.19 -2.05
N GLN A 79 19.31 -35.60 -1.33
CA GLN A 79 20.20 -36.35 -0.42
C GLN A 79 19.52 -36.70 0.91
N MET A 80 18.57 -35.87 1.37
CA MET A 80 17.82 -36.09 2.59
C MET A 80 16.68 -37.10 2.43
N VAL A 81 16.10 -37.29 1.24
CA VAL A 81 15.11 -38.37 0.96
C VAL A 81 15.70 -39.75 1.27
N ASP A 82 17.00 -39.93 1.09
CA ASP A 82 17.74 -41.15 1.48
C ASP A 82 17.94 -41.26 3.01
N ALA A 83 17.63 -40.20 3.75
CA ALA A 83 17.67 -40.08 5.23
C ALA A 83 16.29 -39.74 5.85
N ASP A 84 15.22 -39.61 5.05
CA ASP A 84 13.90 -39.04 5.43
C ASP A 84 12.98 -40.07 6.10
N ASP A 85 13.33 -41.36 6.07
CA ASP A 85 12.74 -42.36 6.99
C ASP A 85 13.02 -42.01 8.48
N ALA A 86 13.92 -41.05 8.76
CA ALA A 86 14.24 -40.57 10.10
C ALA A 86 13.85 -39.10 10.40
N GLN A 87 13.25 -38.36 9.45
CA GLN A 87 13.10 -36.89 9.53
C GLN A 87 11.63 -36.39 9.59
N GLU A 88 10.64 -37.28 9.71
CA GLU A 88 9.21 -36.92 9.85
C GLU A 88 8.87 -35.98 11.06
N GLU A 89 9.85 -35.60 11.88
CA GLU A 89 9.71 -34.74 13.06
C GLU A 89 10.14 -33.26 12.91
N PHE A 90 10.57 -32.78 11.74
CA PHE A 90 11.15 -31.42 11.66
C PHE A 90 10.14 -30.25 11.54
N GLY A 91 9.92 -29.56 12.67
CA GLY A 91 9.93 -28.09 12.81
C GLY A 91 8.72 -27.27 12.35
N TRP A 92 8.44 -27.20 11.04
CA TRP A 92 7.40 -26.29 10.51
C TRP A 92 5.98 -26.70 10.94
N LYS A 93 5.77 -28.01 11.13
CA LYS A 93 4.52 -28.59 11.66
C LYS A 93 4.30 -28.25 13.14
N LEU A 94 5.36 -28.02 13.91
CA LEU A 94 5.32 -27.53 15.30
C LEU A 94 5.08 -26.01 15.34
N VAL A 95 5.68 -25.25 14.41
CA VAL A 95 5.49 -23.78 14.30
C VAL A 95 4.08 -23.40 13.88
N HIS A 96 3.38 -24.26 13.13
CA HIS A 96 1.97 -24.05 12.80
C HIS A 96 1.09 -23.88 14.05
N GLY A 97 1.46 -24.44 15.22
CA GLY A 97 0.76 -24.21 16.48
C GLY A 97 1.03 -22.86 17.15
N ASP A 98 2.21 -22.28 16.90
CA ASP A 98 2.65 -21.02 17.52
C ASP A 98 2.26 -19.77 16.72
N VAL A 99 2.14 -19.89 15.39
CA VAL A 99 1.77 -18.78 14.49
C VAL A 99 0.33 -18.29 14.74
N PHE A 100 -0.56 -19.15 15.22
CA PHE A 100 -1.96 -18.80 15.50
C PHE A 100 -2.23 -18.44 16.97
N ARG A 101 -1.19 -18.26 17.78
CA ARG A 101 -1.38 -17.88 19.19
C ARG A 101 -2.00 -16.47 19.25
N PRO A 102 -3.14 -16.28 19.94
CA PRO A 102 -3.81 -14.99 19.96
C PRO A 102 -2.87 -13.92 20.56
N PRO A 103 -2.71 -12.76 19.89
CA PRO A 103 -1.81 -11.72 20.36
C PRO A 103 -2.31 -11.12 21.67
N HIS A 104 -1.38 -10.84 22.59
CA HIS A 104 -1.66 -10.28 23.93
C HIS A 104 -2.58 -9.05 23.88
N LYS A 105 -2.52 -8.25 22.80
CA LYS A 105 -3.34 -7.05 22.58
C LYS A 105 -4.27 -7.17 21.37
N GLY A 106 -4.98 -8.29 21.24
CA GLY A 106 -5.89 -8.57 20.11
C GLY A 106 -6.97 -7.52 19.85
N MET A 107 -7.42 -6.77 20.86
CA MET A 107 -8.40 -5.69 20.69
C MET A 107 -7.83 -4.49 19.92
N LEU A 108 -6.61 -4.04 20.25
CA LEU A 108 -5.96 -2.94 19.54
C LEU A 108 -5.65 -3.32 18.09
N LEU A 109 -5.22 -4.56 17.88
CA LEU A 109 -4.95 -5.10 16.54
C LEU A 109 -6.23 -5.14 15.69
N ALA A 110 -7.35 -5.57 16.25
CA ALA A 110 -8.64 -5.57 15.56
C ALA A 110 -9.11 -4.15 15.17
N VAL A 111 -8.95 -3.18 16.07
CA VAL A 111 -9.30 -1.77 15.80
C VAL A 111 -8.38 -1.17 14.74
N LEU A 112 -7.07 -1.40 14.82
CA LEU A 112 -6.09 -0.85 13.87
C LEU A 112 -6.33 -1.40 12.46
N ILE A 113 -6.57 -2.70 12.34
CA ILE A 113 -6.82 -3.35 11.04
C ILE A 113 -8.15 -2.91 10.44
N GLY A 114 -9.20 -2.74 11.26
CA GLY A 114 -10.49 -2.21 10.77
C GLY A 114 -10.37 -0.79 10.22
N ASN A 115 -9.68 0.11 10.94
CA ASN A 115 -9.41 1.48 10.47
C ASN A 115 -8.51 1.49 9.22
N GLY A 116 -7.48 0.62 9.20
CA GLY A 116 -6.59 0.48 8.04
C GLY A 116 -7.33 0.02 6.79
N ALA A 117 -8.19 -0.98 6.91
CA ALA A 117 -9.03 -1.46 5.80
C ALA A 117 -9.99 -0.36 5.29
N GLN A 118 -10.59 0.42 6.19
CA GLN A 118 -11.46 1.54 5.83
C GLN A 118 -10.73 2.60 4.99
N ILE A 119 -9.55 3.04 5.45
CA ILE A 119 -8.75 4.05 4.76
C ILE A 119 -8.24 3.50 3.42
N ALA A 120 -7.81 2.24 3.37
CA ALA A 120 -7.34 1.60 2.15
C ALA A 120 -8.44 1.54 1.07
N ILE A 121 -9.64 1.05 1.43
CA ILE A 121 -10.78 0.95 0.51
C ILE A 121 -11.24 2.35 0.06
N MET A 122 -11.30 3.31 0.99
CA MET A 122 -11.63 4.70 0.67
C MET A 122 -10.63 5.30 -0.32
N SER A 123 -9.33 5.08 -0.09
CA SER A 123 -8.25 5.61 -0.94
C SER A 123 -8.31 5.02 -2.36
N LEU A 124 -8.61 3.72 -2.47
CA LEU A 124 -8.74 3.03 -3.75
C LEU A 124 -9.96 3.53 -4.54
N ILE A 125 -11.11 3.68 -3.89
CA ILE A 125 -12.32 4.20 -4.53
C ILE A 125 -12.11 5.65 -4.99
N THR A 126 -11.49 6.48 -4.15
CA THR A 126 -11.18 7.88 -4.48
C THR A 126 -10.20 7.96 -5.65
N LEU A 127 -9.20 7.08 -5.69
CA LEU A 127 -8.24 6.98 -6.80
C LEU A 127 -8.94 6.61 -8.12
N ILE A 128 -9.85 5.64 -8.10
CA ILE A 128 -10.61 5.23 -9.29
C ILE A 128 -11.45 6.39 -9.83
N PHE A 129 -12.20 7.08 -8.96
CA PHE A 129 -12.99 8.24 -9.39
C PHE A 129 -12.13 9.40 -9.88
N ALA A 130 -10.93 9.59 -9.31
CA ALA A 130 -9.97 10.57 -9.80
C ALA A 130 -9.44 10.22 -11.20
N CYS A 131 -9.11 8.94 -11.44
CA CYS A 131 -8.66 8.46 -12.75
C CYS A 131 -9.74 8.59 -13.85
N PHE A 132 -11.02 8.45 -13.52
CA PHE A 132 -12.12 8.68 -14.46
C PHE A 132 -12.40 10.16 -14.75
N GLY A 133 -11.67 11.10 -14.15
CA GLY A 133 -11.76 12.53 -14.46
C GLY A 133 -12.97 13.25 -13.85
N PHE A 134 -13.82 12.55 -13.08
CA PHE A 134 -14.92 13.17 -12.33
C PHE A 134 -14.43 14.12 -11.23
N LEU A 135 -13.22 13.88 -10.72
CA LEU A 135 -12.53 14.76 -9.77
C LEU A 135 -11.40 15.54 -10.44
N SER A 136 -11.74 16.29 -11.49
CA SER A 136 -10.83 17.30 -12.02
C SER A 136 -10.59 18.38 -10.94
N PRO A 137 -9.35 18.94 -10.79
CA PRO A 137 -9.04 20.06 -9.89
C PRO A 137 -9.94 21.30 -10.07
N ALA A 138 -10.71 21.33 -11.15
CA ALA A 138 -11.71 22.32 -11.54
C ALA A 138 -12.99 22.36 -10.68
N SER A 139 -13.22 21.43 -9.75
CA SER A 139 -14.33 21.48 -8.78
C SER A 139 -13.82 21.65 -7.34
N ARG A 140 -13.75 22.91 -6.85
CA ARG A 140 -13.31 23.21 -5.47
C ARG A 140 -14.06 22.35 -4.46
N GLY A 141 -13.35 21.54 -3.71
CA GLY A 141 -13.91 20.80 -2.58
C GLY A 141 -14.68 19.53 -2.92
N ALA A 142 -14.95 19.21 -4.21
CA ALA A 142 -15.64 17.97 -4.58
C ALA A 142 -14.83 16.71 -4.19
N LEU A 143 -13.51 16.80 -4.24
CA LEU A 143 -12.59 15.77 -3.75
C LEU A 143 -12.74 15.54 -2.26
N MET A 144 -12.80 16.63 -1.49
CA MET A 144 -12.90 16.57 -0.05
C MET A 144 -14.29 16.07 0.39
N THR A 145 -15.36 16.52 -0.27
CA THR A 145 -16.72 16.04 0.04
C THR A 145 -16.92 14.59 -0.36
N CYS A 146 -16.41 14.16 -1.52
CA CYS A 146 -16.43 12.76 -1.95
C CYS A 146 -15.65 11.87 -0.97
N ALA A 147 -14.44 12.27 -0.57
CA ALA A 147 -13.64 11.53 0.41
C ALA A 147 -14.36 11.39 1.76
N ILE A 148 -14.99 12.45 2.27
CA ILE A 148 -15.74 12.41 3.54
C ILE A 148 -16.97 11.51 3.44
N VAL A 149 -17.75 11.63 2.36
CA VAL A 149 -18.94 10.79 2.13
C VAL A 149 -18.55 9.32 2.00
N CYS A 150 -17.53 9.02 1.20
CA CYS A 150 -17.00 7.66 1.08
C CYS A 150 -16.48 7.13 2.42
N TYR A 151 -15.78 7.94 3.21
CA TYR A 151 -15.27 7.54 4.52
C TYR A 151 -16.41 7.13 5.47
N VAL A 152 -17.50 7.91 5.52
CA VAL A 152 -18.67 7.62 6.37
C VAL A 152 -19.39 6.35 5.90
N LEU A 153 -19.62 6.20 4.59
CA LEU A 153 -20.27 5.00 4.03
C LEU A 153 -19.44 3.72 4.25
N LEU A 154 -18.12 3.85 4.27
CA LEU A 154 -17.20 2.74 4.51
C LEU A 154 -17.01 2.40 6.00
N GLY A 155 -17.79 3.00 6.90
CA GLY A 155 -17.82 2.61 8.32
C GLY A 155 -18.30 1.16 8.55
N THR A 156 -19.21 0.67 7.71
CA THR A 156 -19.74 -0.71 7.82
C THR A 156 -18.68 -1.78 7.53
N PRO A 157 -17.88 -1.69 6.44
CA PRO A 157 -16.69 -2.54 6.25
C PRO A 157 -15.68 -2.48 7.40
N ALA A 158 -15.45 -1.31 7.98
CA ALA A 158 -14.52 -1.13 9.11
C ALA A 158 -15.02 -1.88 10.36
N GLY A 159 -16.33 -1.78 10.65
CA GLY A 159 -16.99 -2.53 11.71
C GLY A 159 -16.98 -4.04 11.47
N TYR A 160 -17.22 -4.48 10.23
CA TYR A 160 -17.20 -5.90 9.87
C TYR A 160 -15.82 -6.54 10.03
N THR A 161 -14.77 -5.89 9.50
CA THR A 161 -13.38 -6.39 9.56
C THR A 161 -12.86 -6.42 11.00
N SER A 162 -13.12 -5.38 11.79
CA SER A 162 -12.75 -5.34 13.20
C SER A 162 -13.52 -6.35 14.06
N ALA A 163 -14.83 -6.50 13.85
CA ALA A 163 -15.65 -7.47 14.58
C ALA A 163 -15.27 -8.93 14.24
N ARG A 164 -14.97 -9.22 12.97
CA ARG A 164 -14.53 -10.55 12.54
C ARG A 164 -13.19 -10.92 13.18
N LEU A 165 -12.22 -10.01 13.14
CA LEU A 165 -10.89 -10.21 13.71
C LEU A 165 -10.89 -10.23 15.25
N TYR A 166 -11.80 -9.47 15.89
CA TYR A 166 -11.99 -9.54 17.33
C TYR A 166 -12.63 -10.88 17.76
N LYS A 167 -13.62 -11.36 17.01
CA LYS A 167 -14.25 -12.67 17.28
C LYS A 167 -13.28 -13.83 17.08
N SER A 168 -12.45 -13.81 16.03
CA SER A 168 -11.43 -14.82 15.81
C SER A 168 -10.39 -14.84 16.93
N ASN A 169 -10.00 -13.67 17.44
CA ASN A 169 -9.01 -13.56 18.52
C ASN A 169 -9.56 -13.92 19.92
N LYS A 170 -10.87 -13.78 20.17
CA LYS A 170 -11.48 -13.95 21.50
C LYS A 170 -12.20 -15.28 21.73
N PHE A 171 -12.87 -15.83 20.72
CA PHE A 171 -13.77 -16.97 20.91
C PHE A 171 -13.11 -18.34 20.69
N TYR A 172 -11.95 -18.39 20.02
CA TYR A 172 -11.27 -19.66 19.71
C TYR A 172 -9.78 -19.62 20.06
N PRO A 173 -9.40 -19.74 21.33
CA PRO A 173 -7.98 -19.90 21.69
C PRO A 173 -7.36 -21.20 21.12
N ASN A 174 -8.18 -22.22 20.81
CA ASN A 174 -7.72 -23.55 20.37
C ASN A 174 -8.42 -24.12 19.11
N GLU A 175 -9.30 -23.37 18.44
CA GLU A 175 -10.20 -23.89 17.37
C GLU A 175 -10.12 -23.10 16.05
N ILE A 176 -9.09 -22.28 15.89
CA ILE A 176 -8.81 -21.53 14.65
C ILE A 176 -8.74 -22.45 13.42
N TYR A 177 -8.37 -23.72 13.62
CA TYR A 177 -8.22 -24.73 12.58
C TYR A 177 -9.48 -25.02 11.77
N LEU A 178 -10.68 -24.94 12.38
CA LEU A 178 -11.90 -25.37 11.70
C LEU A 178 -12.66 -24.22 11.04
N VAL A 179 -12.56 -22.99 11.55
CA VAL A 179 -13.39 -21.88 11.03
C VAL A 179 -12.75 -21.23 9.80
N ASP A 180 -11.43 -21.01 9.77
CA ASP A 180 -10.77 -20.36 8.64
C ASP A 180 -10.64 -21.28 7.41
N TYR A 181 -10.35 -22.57 7.59
CA TYR A 181 -10.37 -23.53 6.47
C TYR A 181 -11.78 -23.67 5.86
N PHE A 182 -12.84 -23.68 6.67
CA PHE A 182 -14.21 -23.79 6.18
C PHE A 182 -14.73 -22.53 5.50
N THR A 183 -14.45 -21.34 6.05
CA THR A 183 -14.98 -20.09 5.49
C THR A 183 -14.20 -19.59 4.29
N VAL A 184 -12.95 -20.02 4.10
CA VAL A 184 -12.15 -19.70 2.91
C VAL A 184 -12.38 -20.71 1.78
N PHE A 185 -12.60 -22.01 2.08
CA PHE A 185 -12.72 -23.07 1.06
C PHE A 185 -14.08 -23.78 0.97
N GLY A 186 -15.10 -23.37 1.74
CA GLY A 186 -16.46 -23.88 1.59
C GLY A 186 -16.62 -25.38 1.84
N GLY A 187 -15.98 -25.93 2.86
CA GLY A 187 -16.19 -27.33 3.27
C GLY A 187 -17.52 -27.52 4.01
N GLU A 188 -18.15 -28.71 3.92
CA GLU A 188 -19.37 -29.05 4.66
C GLU A 188 -19.10 -29.74 6.00
N ARG A 189 -19.90 -29.37 7.02
CA ARG A 189 -19.75 -29.73 8.44
C ARG A 189 -20.05 -31.21 8.68
N TRP A 190 -19.03 -32.05 8.75
CA TRP A 190 -19.18 -33.43 9.24
C TRP A 190 -19.42 -33.43 10.76
N LYS A 191 -20.68 -33.68 11.17
CA LYS A 191 -21.00 -34.08 12.55
C LYS A 191 -20.41 -35.48 12.78
N LYS A 192 -19.48 -35.60 13.72
CA LYS A 192 -19.18 -36.90 14.34
C LYS A 192 -20.32 -37.24 15.30
N ASN A 193 -21.01 -38.34 15.02
CA ASN A 193 -21.58 -39.21 16.06
C ASN A 193 -20.49 -40.19 16.50
#